data_AF-A0A960A1A0-F1
#
_entry.id   AF-A0A960A1A0-F1
#
_cell.length_a   1.000
_cell.length_b   1.000
_cell.length_c   1.000
_cell.angle_alpha   90.00
_cell.angle_beta   90.00
_cell.angle_gamma   90.00
#
_symmetry.space_group_name_H-M   'P 1'
#
loop_
_entity.id
_entity.type
_entity.pdbx_description
1 polymer ?
#
loop_
_entity_poly.entity_id
_entity_poly.type
_entity_poly.pdbx_seq_one_letter_code
_entity_poly.pdbx_strand_id
1 'polypeptide(L)' 'DMWEHAFYLQYKNVKADYVTAFWNIVNWSDVAERFAKASAK' A
#
# COMPACT_ATOMS: atom_id res chain seq x y z
N ASP A 1 -1.83 -4.65 2.37
CA ASP A 1 -1.90 -5.96 3.04
C ASP A 1 -0.56 -6.67 2.87
N MET A 2 -0.04 -7.33 3.90
CA MET A 2 1.26 -8.00 3.93
C MET A 2 1.16 -9.52 4.15
N TRP A 3 -0.06 -10.06 4.10
CA TRP A 3 -0.31 -11.51 4.05
C TRP A 3 0.10 -12.08 2.69
N GLU A 4 0.55 -13.34 2.67
CA GLU A 4 1.02 -14.00 1.43
C GLU A 4 -0.04 -13.98 0.34
N HIS A 5 -1.33 -14.09 0.68
CA HIS A 5 -2.41 -13.99 -0.32
C HIS A 5 -2.41 -12.67 -1.11
N ALA A 6 -1.83 -11.60 -0.58
CA ALA A 6 -1.86 -10.28 -1.22
C ALA A 6 -0.80 -10.10 -2.31
N PHE A 7 0.29 -10.88 -2.28
CA PHE A 7 1.42 -10.68 -3.19
C PHE A 7 2.04 -11.97 -3.75
N TYR A 8 1.76 -13.14 -3.17
CA TYR A 8 2.51 -14.37 -3.46
C TYR A 8 2.31 -14.90 -4.89
N LEU A 9 1.17 -14.61 -5.53
CA LEU A 9 0.95 -15.01 -6.93
C LEU A 9 1.94 -14.31 -7.89
N GLN A 10 2.27 -13.05 -7.62
CA GLN A 10 3.14 -12.23 -8.48
C GLN A 10 4.60 -12.20 -8.00
N TYR A 11 4.81 -12.10 -6.69
CA TYR A 11 6.13 -11.87 -6.08
C TYR A 11 6.66 -13.07 -5.28
N LYS A 12 5.88 -14.16 -5.15
CA LYS A 12 6.25 -15.36 -4.39
C LYS A 12 6.79 -14.99 -3.00
N ASN A 13 8.01 -15.40 -2.67
CA ASN A 13 8.70 -15.12 -1.41
C ASN A 13 9.45 -13.77 -1.40
N VAL A 14 9.49 -13.03 -2.52
CA VAL A 14 10.25 -11.77 -2.64
C VAL A 14 9.39 -10.58 -2.19
N LYS A 15 9.22 -10.45 -0.88
CA LYS A 15 8.41 -9.37 -0.28
C LYS A 15 8.92 -7.96 -0.59
N ALA A 16 10.24 -7.79 -0.76
CA ALA A 16 10.84 -6.48 -1.02
C ALA A 16 10.35 -5.85 -2.34
N ASP A 17 10.22 -6.67 -3.38
CA ASP A 17 9.78 -6.22 -4.70
C ASP A 17 8.30 -5.82 -4.68
N TYR A 18 7.47 -6.56 -3.95
CA TYR A 18 6.07 -6.19 -3.71
C TYR A 18 5.94 -4.83 -3.02
N VAL A 19 6.72 -4.58 -1.96
CA VAL A 19 6.69 -3.30 -1.24
C VAL A 19 7.16 -2.15 -2.14
N THR A 20 8.17 -2.39 -2.97
CA THR A 20 8.68 -1.39 -3.92
C THR A 20 7.61 -1.04 -4.96
N ALA A 21 6.92 -2.04 -5.53
CA ALA A 21 5.84 -1.82 -6.48
C ALA A 21 4.59 -1.19 -5.84
N PHE A 22 4.31 -1.52 -4.57
CA PHE A 22 3.18 -0.98 -3.82
C PHE A 22 3.22 0.55 -3.76
N TRP A 23 4.39 1.15 -3.50
CA TRP A 23 4.53 2.62 -3.45
C TRP A 23 4.20 3.32 -4.77
N ASN A 24 4.31 2.64 -5.91
CA ASN A 24 3.94 3.19 -7.21
C ASN A 24 2.43 3.26 -7.46
N ILE A 25 1.63 2.51 -6.69
CA ILE A 25 0.18 2.42 -6.87
C ILE A 25 -0.62 3.08 -5.74
N VAL A 26 0.04 3.65 -4.73
CA VAL A 26 -0.62 4.35 -3.63
C VAL A 26 -1.34 5.58 -4.16
N ASN A 27 -2.64 5.69 -3.86
CA ASN A 27 -3.41 6.90 -4.13
C ASN A 27 -3.18 7.94 -3.03
N TRP A 28 -2.20 8.83 -3.24
CA TRP A 28 -1.84 9.88 -2.28
C TRP A 28 -2.93 10.93 -2.06
N SER A 29 -3.83 11.15 -3.03
CA SER A 29 -4.95 12.10 -2.86
C SER A 29 -5.96 11.61 -1.81
N ASP A 30 -6.31 10.31 -1.85
CA ASP A 30 -7.19 9.69 -0.84
C ASP A 30 -6.53 9.69 0.54
N VAL A 31 -5.21 9.43 0.62
CA VAL A 31 -4.44 9.51 1.86
C VAL A 31 -4.50 10.92 2.46
N ALA A 32 -4.27 11.96 1.64
CA ALA A 32 -4.31 13.34 2.09
C ALA A 32 -5.72 13.76 2.56
N GLU A 33 -6.77 13.34 1.84
CA GLU A 33 -8.16 13.61 2.23
C GLU A 33 -8.50 12.96 3.57
N ARG A 34 -8.12 11.70 3.78
CA ARG A 34 -8.34 11.00 5.05
C ARG A 34 -7.55 11.63 6.20
N PHE A 35 -6.32 12.04 5.94
CA PHE A 35 -5.50 12.74 6.93
C PHE A 35 -6.16 14.06 7.35
N ALA A 36 -6.55 14.91 6.40
CA ALA A 36 -7.24 16.17 6.69
C ALA A 36 -8.53 15.96 7.49
N LYS A 37 -9.34 14.96 7.14
CA LYS A 37 -10.56 14.60 7.89
C LYS A 37 -10.26 14.13 9.32
N ALA A 38 -9.18 13.39 9.52
CA ALA A 38 -8.78 12.90 10.84
C ALA A 38 -8.19 14.01 11.72
N SER A 39 -7.44 14.96 11.12
CA SER A 39 -6.82 16.08 11.83
C SER A 39 -7.76 17.24 12.15
N ALA A 40 -8.91 17.32 11.50
CA ALA A 40 -9.94 18.33 11.78
C ALA A 40 -10.83 18.00 12.99
N LYS A 41 -10.44 17.01 13.80
CA LYS A 41 -11.20 16.48 14.95
C LYS A 41 -10.52 16.85 16.25
#